data_AF-A0A948F552-F1
#
_entry.id   AF-A0A948F552-F1
#
_cell.length_a   1.000
_cell.length_b   1.000
_cell.length_c   1.000
_cell.angle_alpha   90.00
_cell.angle_beta   90.00
_cell.angle_gamma   90.00
#
_symmetry.space_group_name_H-M   'P 1'
#
loop_
_entity.id
_entity.type
_entity.pdbx_description
1 polymer ?
#
loop_
_entity_poly.entity_id
_entity_poly.type
_entity_poly.pdbx_seq_one_letter_code
_entity_poly.pdbx_strand_id
1 'polypeptide(L)'
;KYAKTIEGMLVAEFSFDRANPDFVALEENFKVRTGEDLPYGTYASTCYDAIFILKDAISAVGYNADAIKTYLYSIENRKGLSGNLTMDSNGDPMAGHSLETVKEGKIVALESTPAETSDESTSMPDEENTESSEETAVEIEAVLE
;
A
#
# COMPACT_ATOMS: atom_id res chain seq x y z
N LYS A 1 -9.24 -19.47 -20.49
CA LYS A 1 -8.22 -20.13 -21.37
C LYS A 1 -6.88 -20.33 -20.66
N TYR A 2 -6.38 -19.33 -19.91
CA TYR A 2 -5.06 -19.40 -19.27
C TYR A 2 -5.06 -19.84 -17.81
N ALA A 3 -6.23 -20.02 -17.19
CA ALA A 3 -6.35 -20.34 -15.75
C ALA A 3 -5.39 -21.46 -15.31
N LYS A 4 -5.33 -22.58 -16.04
CA LYS A 4 -4.42 -23.70 -15.72
C LYS A 4 -2.92 -23.36 -15.87
N THR A 5 -2.58 -22.41 -16.74
CA THR A 5 -1.19 -22.01 -17.00
C THR A 5 -0.64 -21.05 -15.95
N ILE A 6 -1.51 -20.23 -15.35
CA ILE A 6 -1.14 -19.22 -14.35
C ILE A 6 -1.49 -19.63 -12.92
N GLU A 7 -2.05 -20.83 -12.72
CA GLU A 7 -2.38 -21.34 -11.39
C GLU A 7 -1.13 -21.35 -10.49
N GLY A 8 -1.27 -20.82 -9.27
CA GLY A 8 -0.18 -20.68 -8.31
C GLY A 8 0.78 -19.51 -8.59
N MET A 9 0.56 -18.73 -9.66
CA MET A 9 1.34 -17.50 -9.90
C MET A 9 1.19 -16.55 -8.73
N LEU A 10 2.32 -15.99 -8.27
CA LEU A 10 2.35 -14.94 -7.27
C LEU A 10 2.16 -13.59 -7.95
N VAL A 11 1.32 -12.76 -7.34
CA VAL A 11 0.97 -11.42 -7.83
C VAL A 11 1.18 -10.43 -6.70
N ALA A 12 1.81 -9.30 -7.01
CA ALA A 12 1.81 -8.13 -6.13
C ALA A 12 0.82 -7.13 -6.72
N GLU A 13 -0.24 -6.83 -5.98
CA GLU A 13 -1.27 -5.88 -6.39
C GLU A 13 -1.37 -4.77 -5.34
N PHE A 14 -1.74 -3.55 -5.76
CA PHE A 14 -1.97 -2.47 -4.81
C PHE A 14 -3.08 -2.85 -3.83
N SER A 15 -2.80 -2.73 -2.54
CA SER A 15 -3.77 -3.11 -1.50
C SER A 15 -4.92 -2.13 -1.48
N PHE A 16 -6.15 -2.64 -1.49
CA PHE A 16 -7.34 -1.82 -1.26
C PHE A 16 -8.36 -2.57 -0.38
N ASP A 17 -9.21 -1.81 0.30
CA ASP A 17 -10.24 -2.37 1.16
C ASP A 17 -11.44 -2.86 0.34
N ARG A 18 -11.50 -4.16 0.05
CA ARG A 18 -12.63 -4.81 -0.62
C ARG A 18 -13.93 -4.77 0.20
N ALA A 19 -13.85 -4.57 1.52
CA ALA A 19 -15.02 -4.45 2.38
C ALA A 19 -15.51 -3.00 2.52
N ASN A 20 -14.86 -2.04 1.86
CA ASN A 20 -15.28 -0.65 1.84
C ASN A 20 -16.72 -0.57 1.28
N PRO A 21 -17.70 -0.03 2.04
CA PRO A 21 -19.08 0.01 1.61
C PRO A 21 -19.28 0.82 0.32
N ASP A 22 -18.46 1.85 0.08
CA ASP A 22 -18.51 2.64 -1.16
C ASP A 22 -18.00 1.84 -2.36
N PHE A 23 -17.03 0.95 -2.15
CA PHE A 23 -16.56 0.03 -3.19
C PHE A 23 -17.59 -1.06 -3.49
N VAL A 24 -18.20 -1.66 -2.46
CA VAL A 24 -19.30 -2.63 -2.63
C VAL A 24 -20.45 -2.01 -3.41
N ALA A 25 -20.84 -0.77 -3.08
CA ALA A 25 -21.86 -0.03 -3.82
C ALA A 25 -21.45 0.23 -5.28
N LEU A 26 -20.17 0.50 -5.56
CA LEU A 26 -19.66 0.63 -6.92
C LEU A 26 -19.82 -0.67 -7.70
N GLU A 27 -19.44 -1.82 -7.12
CA GLU A 27 -19.57 -3.14 -7.76
C GLU A 27 -21.03 -3.48 -8.08
N GLU A 28 -21.94 -3.27 -7.13
CA GLU A 28 -23.37 -3.49 -7.32
C GLU A 28 -23.94 -2.61 -8.43
N ASN A 29 -23.64 -1.31 -8.41
CA ASN A 29 -24.10 -0.36 -9.43
C ASN A 29 -23.52 -0.67 -10.81
N PHE A 30 -22.25 -1.10 -10.87
CA PHE A 30 -21.63 -1.53 -12.10
C PHE A 30 -22.38 -2.73 -12.68
N LYS A 31 -22.63 -3.77 -11.88
CA LYS A 31 -23.34 -4.99 -12.28
C LYS A 31 -24.76 -4.73 -12.73
N VAL A 32 -25.50 -3.86 -12.04
CA VAL A 32 -26.85 -3.44 -12.45
C VAL A 32 -26.82 -2.75 -13.83
N ARG A 33 -25.81 -1.94 -14.10
CA ARG A 33 -25.71 -1.16 -15.35
C ARG A 33 -25.21 -1.98 -16.54
N THR A 34 -24.27 -2.89 -16.32
CA THR A 34 -23.57 -3.60 -17.40
C THR A 34 -24.01 -5.06 -17.55
N GLY A 35 -24.59 -5.65 -16.50
CA GLY A 35 -24.84 -7.10 -16.42
C GLY A 35 -23.60 -7.93 -16.09
N GLU A 36 -22.46 -7.30 -15.84
CA GLU A 36 -21.16 -7.95 -15.60
C GLU A 36 -20.59 -7.56 -14.23
N ASP A 37 -19.79 -8.45 -13.62
CA ASP A 37 -19.05 -8.10 -12.41
C ASP A 37 -17.97 -7.06 -12.72
N LEU A 38 -17.65 -6.18 -11.75
CA LEU A 38 -16.63 -5.14 -11.94
C LEU A 38 -15.26 -5.79 -12.17
N PRO A 39 -14.64 -5.61 -13.35
CA PRO A 39 -13.31 -6.14 -13.57
C PRO A 39 -12.28 -5.26 -12.86
N TYR A 40 -11.22 -5.88 -12.34
CA TYR A 40 -10.03 -5.17 -11.84
C TYR A 40 -10.32 -4.14 -10.73
N GLY A 41 -10.90 -4.58 -9.61
CA GLY A 41 -11.34 -3.71 -8.51
C GLY A 41 -10.31 -2.70 -8.01
N THR A 42 -9.03 -3.06 -7.99
CA THR A 42 -7.92 -2.16 -7.61
C THR A 42 -7.78 -0.98 -8.57
N TYR A 43 -7.84 -1.23 -9.88
CA TYR A 43 -7.76 -0.17 -10.88
C TYR A 43 -9.02 0.68 -10.87
N ALA A 44 -10.19 0.06 -10.72
CA ALA A 44 -11.46 0.78 -10.64
C ALA A 44 -11.51 1.74 -9.44
N SER A 45 -11.10 1.27 -8.26
CA SER A 45 -11.08 2.07 -7.03
C SER A 45 -10.05 3.21 -7.08
N THR A 46 -8.82 2.94 -7.52
CA THR A 46 -7.77 3.97 -7.64
C THR A 46 -8.08 5.01 -8.72
N CYS A 47 -8.67 4.62 -9.86
CA CYS A 47 -9.15 5.58 -10.86
C CYS A 47 -10.30 6.44 -10.33
N TYR A 48 -11.23 5.86 -9.58
CA TYR A 48 -12.31 6.61 -8.95
C TYR A 48 -11.73 7.67 -8.00
N ASP A 49 -10.79 7.28 -7.14
CA ASP A 49 -10.15 8.21 -6.21
C ASP A 49 -9.41 9.33 -6.92
N ALA A 50 -8.63 9.03 -7.96
CA ALA A 50 -7.91 10.03 -8.74
C ALA A 50 -8.83 11.12 -9.32
N ILE A 51 -9.98 10.72 -9.87
CA ILE A 51 -10.95 11.68 -10.43
C ILE A 51 -11.59 12.54 -9.33
N PHE A 52 -11.95 11.93 -8.20
CA PHE A 52 -12.59 12.68 -7.12
C PHE A 52 -11.60 13.59 -6.38
N ILE A 53 -10.35 13.19 -6.22
CA ILE A 53 -9.29 14.07 -5.73
C ILE A 53 -9.13 15.29 -6.63
N LEU A 54 -9.10 15.10 -7.94
CA LEU A 54 -8.99 16.21 -8.89
C LEU A 54 -10.22 17.13 -8.80
N LYS A 55 -11.43 16.56 -8.69
CA LYS A 55 -12.66 17.32 -8.45
C LYS A 55 -12.56 18.13 -7.15
N ASP A 56 -12.12 17.51 -6.07
CA ASP A 56 -12.01 18.15 -4.75
C ASP A 56 -10.98 19.30 -4.80
N ALA A 57 -9.84 19.09 -5.45
CA ALA A 57 -8.82 20.11 -5.69
C ALA A 57 -9.39 21.30 -6.48
N ILE A 58 -10.00 21.04 -7.64
CA ILE A 58 -10.60 22.09 -8.48
C ILE A 58 -11.69 22.85 -7.70
N SER A 59 -12.48 22.15 -6.89
CA SER A 59 -13.52 22.77 -6.06
C SER A 59 -12.93 23.68 -4.98
N ALA A 60 -11.76 23.32 -4.43
CA ALA A 60 -11.10 24.06 -3.36
C ALA A 60 -10.33 25.29 -3.87
N VAL A 61 -9.63 25.18 -5.01
CA VAL A 61 -8.67 26.20 -5.46
C VAL A 61 -8.89 26.70 -6.89
N GLY A 62 -9.96 26.24 -7.55
CA GLY A 62 -10.24 26.55 -8.95
C GLY A 62 -9.28 25.88 -9.92
N TYR A 63 -9.10 26.47 -11.10
CA TYR A 63 -8.29 25.90 -12.19
C TYR A 63 -6.81 26.33 -12.16
N ASN A 64 -6.30 26.77 -11.01
CA ASN A 64 -4.90 27.17 -10.87
C ASN A 64 -4.01 25.94 -10.66
N ALA A 65 -3.09 25.68 -11.59
CA ALA A 65 -2.25 24.49 -11.56
C ALA A 65 -1.34 24.39 -10.32
N ASP A 66 -0.72 25.49 -9.91
CA ASP A 66 0.18 25.51 -8.73
C ASP A 66 -0.62 25.27 -7.45
N ALA A 67 -1.79 25.89 -7.34
CA ALA A 67 -2.67 25.68 -6.19
C ALA A 67 -3.21 24.23 -6.14
N ILE A 68 -3.56 23.65 -7.29
CA ILE A 68 -3.97 22.23 -7.38
C ILE A 68 -2.82 21.35 -6.94
N LYS A 69 -1.60 21.59 -7.42
CA LYS A 69 -0.41 20.85 -6.98
C LYS A 69 -0.28 20.92 -5.46
N THR A 70 -0.28 22.12 -4.88
CA THR A 70 -0.21 22.29 -3.42
C THR A 70 -1.33 21.54 -2.69
N TYR A 71 -2.56 21.55 -3.22
CA TYR A 71 -3.67 20.77 -2.66
C TYR A 71 -3.35 19.27 -2.66
N LEU A 72 -2.87 18.72 -3.78
CA LEU A 72 -2.56 17.29 -3.90
C LEU A 72 -1.51 16.83 -2.89
N TYR A 73 -0.46 17.61 -2.67
CA TYR A 73 0.58 17.32 -1.67
C TYR A 73 0.10 17.47 -0.21
N SER A 74 -1.08 18.08 0.01
CA SER A 74 -1.65 18.28 1.35
C SER A 74 -2.66 17.20 1.76
N ILE A 75 -2.89 16.21 0.90
CA ILE A 75 -3.87 15.15 1.16
C ILE A 75 -3.37 14.26 2.29
N GLU A 76 -4.12 14.25 3.40
CA GLU A 76 -3.91 13.38 4.55
C GLU A 76 -5.22 12.71 4.96
N ASN A 77 -5.18 11.39 5.18
CA ASN A 77 -6.31 10.58 5.65
C ASN A 77 -7.63 10.82 4.88
N ARG A 78 -7.54 11.12 3.58
CA ARG A 78 -8.72 11.28 2.73
C ARG A 78 -9.37 9.92 2.51
N LYS A 79 -10.64 9.78 2.87
CA LYS A 79 -11.41 8.56 2.59
C LYS A 79 -11.65 8.44 1.09
N GLY A 80 -11.13 7.37 0.49
CA GLY A 80 -11.36 6.98 -0.89
C GLY A 80 -11.96 5.58 -1.00
N LEU A 81 -12.31 5.16 -2.21
CA LEU A 81 -12.75 3.80 -2.49
C LEU A 81 -11.61 2.79 -2.29
N SER A 82 -10.39 3.18 -2.65
CA SER A 82 -9.20 2.33 -2.47
C SER A 82 -8.74 2.24 -1.01
N GLY A 83 -9.31 3.05 -0.12
CA GLY A 83 -8.97 3.12 1.30
C GLY A 83 -8.68 4.56 1.73
N ASN A 84 -8.00 4.71 2.88
CA ASN A 84 -7.52 6.01 3.30
C ASN A 84 -6.28 6.40 2.49
N LEU A 85 -6.28 7.62 1.97
CA LEU A 85 -5.23 8.16 1.14
C LEU A 85 -4.50 9.29 1.87
N THR A 86 -3.18 9.15 1.93
CA THR A 86 -2.23 10.17 2.38
C THR A 86 -1.12 10.25 1.34
N MET A 87 -0.69 11.45 0.97
CA MET A 87 0.43 11.66 0.04
C MET A 87 1.72 11.90 0.83
N ASP A 88 2.81 11.31 0.37
CA ASP A 88 4.14 11.60 0.92
C ASP A 88 4.73 12.89 0.32
N SER A 89 5.94 13.25 0.74
CA SER A 89 6.65 14.43 0.24
C SER A 89 7.02 14.38 -1.25
N ASN A 90 7.02 13.19 -1.85
CA ASN A 90 7.29 12.98 -3.28
C ASN A 90 6.00 13.12 -4.11
N GLY A 91 4.84 13.02 -3.46
CA GLY A 91 3.52 13.00 -4.09
C GLY A 91 3.02 11.59 -4.37
N ASP A 92 3.65 10.59 -3.75
CA ASP A 92 3.24 9.19 -3.86
C ASP A 92 2.23 8.83 -2.75
N PRO A 93 1.23 7.99 -3.06
CA PRO A 93 0.30 7.52 -2.05
C PRO A 93 1.02 6.63 -1.03
N MET A 94 0.85 6.94 0.26
CA MET A 94 1.30 6.10 1.37
C MET A 94 0.41 4.85 1.52
N ALA A 95 0.54 3.92 0.58
CA ALA A 95 -0.23 2.69 0.54
C ALA A 95 0.66 1.48 0.18
N GLY A 96 0.22 0.30 0.58
CA GLY A 96 0.97 -0.95 0.44
C GLY A 96 0.59 -1.77 -0.79
N HIS A 97 1.23 -2.91 -0.94
CA HIS A 97 0.85 -3.95 -1.90
C HIS A 97 0.49 -5.22 -1.14
N SER A 98 -0.50 -5.95 -1.64
CA SER A 98 -0.89 -7.26 -1.15
C SER A 98 -0.23 -8.34 -2.00
N LEU A 99 0.31 -9.35 -1.33
CA LEU A 99 0.76 -10.56 -1.98
C LEU A 99 -0.43 -11.49 -2.19
N GLU A 100 -0.71 -11.81 -3.45
CA GLU A 100 -1.84 -12.60 -3.89
C GLU A 100 -1.37 -13.78 -4.74
N THR A 101 -2.25 -14.75 -4.93
CA THR A 101 -2.00 -15.91 -5.78
C THR A 101 -3.21 -16.27 -6.61
N VAL A 102 -2.99 -16.88 -7.77
CA VAL A 102 -4.07 -17.41 -8.60
C VAL A 102 -4.49 -18.79 -8.09
N LYS A 103 -5.72 -18.89 -7.58
CA LYS A 103 -6.38 -20.15 -7.23
C LYS A 103 -7.68 -20.32 -8.01
N GLU A 104 -7.84 -21.47 -8.66
CA GLU A 104 -9.01 -21.79 -9.50
C GLU A 104 -9.29 -20.72 -10.56
N GLY A 105 -8.23 -20.12 -11.12
CA GLY A 105 -8.33 -19.02 -12.06
C GLY A 105 -8.83 -17.69 -11.49
N LYS A 106 -8.88 -17.53 -10.17
CA LYS A 106 -9.20 -16.27 -9.46
C LYS A 106 -8.01 -15.78 -8.65
N ILE A 107 -7.86 -14.47 -8.53
CA ILE A 107 -6.85 -13.85 -7.68
C ILE A 107 -7.39 -13.82 -6.24
N VAL A 108 -6.64 -14.40 -5.30
CA VAL A 108 -6.98 -14.45 -3.88
C VAL A 108 -5.77 -14.08 -3.03
N ALA A 109 -6.00 -13.55 -1.83
CA ALA A 109 -4.93 -13.26 -0.88
C ALA A 109 -4.07 -14.51 -0.61
N LEU A 110 -2.74 -14.35 -0.61
CA LEU A 110 -1.85 -15.41 -0.18
C LEU A 110 -1.92 -15.50 1.35
N GLU A 111 -2.56 -16.54 1.88
CA GLU A 111 -2.53 -16.77 3.33
C GLU A 111 -1.09 -17.01 3.77
N SER A 112 -0.62 -16.24 4.76
CA SER A 112 0.67 -16.51 5.38
C SER A 112 0.56 -17.81 6.17
N THR A 113 1.20 -18.88 5.71
CA THR A 113 1.58 -19.95 6.64
C THR A 113 2.49 -19.29 7.68
N PRO A 114 2.25 -19.45 9.00
CA PRO A 114 3.21 -19.01 10.00
C PRO A 114 4.57 -19.60 9.63
N ALA A 115 5.60 -18.78 9.56
CA ALA A 115 6.95 -19.25 9.30
C ALA A 115 7.24 -20.38 10.30
N GLU A 116 7.56 -21.57 9.81
CA GLU A 116 8.18 -22.58 10.66
C GLU A 116 9.45 -21.94 11.22
N THR A 117 9.47 -21.75 12.54
CA THR A 117 10.67 -21.38 13.26
C THR A 117 11.67 -22.51 13.05
N SER A 118 12.58 -22.35 12.10
CA SER A 118 13.75 -23.19 12.00
C SER A 118 14.66 -22.88 13.19
N ASP A 119 14.42 -23.55 14.30
CA ASP A 119 15.43 -23.85 15.31
C ASP A 119 16.51 -24.68 14.62
N GLU A 120 17.46 -24.02 13.97
CA GLU A 120 18.73 -24.65 13.62
C GLU A 120 19.86 -23.73 14.06
N SER A 121 20.10 -23.76 15.38
CA SER A 121 21.38 -23.42 15.98
C SER A 121 22.46 -24.32 15.38
N THR A 122 23.04 -23.89 14.26
CA THR A 122 24.33 -24.41 13.82
C THR A 122 25.39 -23.41 14.28
N SER A 123 26.06 -23.80 15.36
CA SER A 123 27.26 -23.15 15.89
C SER A 123 28.32 -23.03 14.79
N MET A 124 28.68 -21.80 14.43
CA MET A 124 29.94 -21.56 13.72
C MET A 124 31.10 -21.63 14.73
N PRO A 125 32.22 -22.31 14.40
CA PRO A 125 33.39 -22.35 15.27
C PRO A 125 34.10 -20.99 15.31
N ASP A 126 34.59 -20.66 16.50
CA ASP A 126 35.32 -19.46 16.84
C ASP A 126 36.58 -19.27 15.97
N GLU A 127 36.70 -18.10 15.33
CA GLU A 127 37.98 -17.57 14.88
C GLU A 127 38.38 -16.40 15.81
N GLU A 128 39.43 -16.68 16.59
CA GLU A 128 40.26 -15.76 17.35
C GLU A 128 40.70 -14.56 16.49
N ASN A 129 40.42 -13.33 16.94
CA ASN A 129 41.43 -12.27 16.84
C ASN A 129 41.28 -11.21 17.94
N THR A 130 42.43 -10.90 18.48
CA THR A 130 42.79 -10.14 19.69
C THR A 130 42.73 -8.61 19.57
N GLU A 131 42.57 -7.98 20.75
CA GLU A 131 42.95 -6.59 21.14
C GLU A 131 42.16 -5.42 20.49
N SER A 132 41.77 -4.34 21.17
CA SER A 132 42.13 -3.74 22.46
C SER A 132 41.03 -2.73 22.84
N SER A 133 40.90 -2.50 24.15
CA SER A 133 39.91 -1.76 24.94
C SER A 133 39.82 -0.23 24.75
N GLU A 134 38.61 0.28 25.03
CA GLU A 134 38.23 1.53 25.74
C GLU A 134 38.68 2.89 25.14
N GLU A 135 37.82 3.90 24.99
CA GLU A 135 37.22 4.67 26.09
C GLU A 135 36.03 5.54 25.61
N THR A 136 34.96 5.59 26.39
CA THR A 136 33.76 6.44 26.24
C THR A 136 33.84 7.66 27.17
N ALA A 137 33.50 8.86 26.69
CA ALA A 137 32.65 9.84 27.38
C ALA A 137 32.46 11.11 26.51
N VAL A 138 31.22 11.52 26.24
CA VAL A 138 30.89 12.90 25.86
C VAL A 138 29.82 13.38 26.82
N GLU A 139 30.20 14.32 27.68
CA GLU A 139 29.32 15.06 28.59
C GLU A 139 28.44 16.02 27.77
N ILE A 140 27.15 16.09 28.12
CA ILE A 140 26.24 17.16 27.71
C ILE A 140 26.04 18.04 28.94
N GLU A 141 26.67 19.22 28.96
CA GLU A 141 26.28 20.30 29.87
C GLU A 141 25.23 21.21 29.19
N ALA A 142 24.13 21.40 29.89
CA ALA A 142 23.17 22.45 29.67
C ALA A 142 23.67 23.75 30.28
N VAL A 143 23.58 24.88 29.56
CA VAL A 143 23.62 26.21 30.17
C VAL A 143 22.58 27.12 29.50
N LEU A 144 21.69 27.61 30.36
CA LEU A 144 20.79 28.74 30.20
C LEU A 144 21.58 30.05 30.01
N GLU A 145 21.16 30.88 29.07
CA GLU A 145 20.94 32.33 29.23
C GLU A 145 20.12 32.89 28.06
#